data_AF-A0A920TJG2-F1
#
_entry.id   AF-A0A920TJG2-F1
#
_cell.length_a   1.000
_cell.length_b   1.000
_cell.length_c   1.000
_cell.angle_alpha   90.00
_cell.angle_beta   90.00
_cell.angle_gamma   90.00
#
_symmetry.space_group_name_H-M   'P 1'
#
loop_
_entity.id
_entity.type
_entity.pdbx_description
1 polymer ?
#
loop_
_entity_poly.entity_id
_entity_poly.type
_entity_poly.pdbx_seq_one_letter_code
_entity_poly.pdbx_strand_id
1 'polypeptide(L)'
;MTDPMVYEFSDIDFPPSHNPITRGAEADYFTLFEFSAKYDPVPTMLTQNHVTVIKGFMGQTTGFPRGKRIKKHVVLMGEDPASPQVKYLHGNFGQGKYTFLGGHDPEDYQHFVGDPPTDLSLHRNSPGYPLILNNILFPAAKKKERKT
;
A
#
# COMPACT_ATOMS: atom_id res chain seq x y z
N MET A 1 4.15 -22.31 -21.08
CA MET A 1 3.40 -22.57 -19.84
C MET A 1 4.41 -22.88 -18.76
N THR A 2 4.64 -21.90 -17.90
CA THR A 2 5.46 -21.97 -16.69
C THR A 2 4.69 -22.73 -15.61
N ASP A 3 5.39 -23.54 -14.82
CA ASP A 3 4.82 -24.26 -13.68
C ASP A 3 4.14 -23.27 -12.72
N PRO A 4 2.85 -23.42 -12.37
CA PRO A 4 2.13 -22.51 -11.48
C PRO A 4 2.67 -22.50 -10.04
N MET A 5 3.48 -23.49 -9.67
CA MET A 5 4.21 -23.52 -8.39
C MET A 5 5.49 -22.69 -8.43
N VAL A 6 5.94 -22.28 -9.62
CA VAL A 6 7.09 -21.40 -9.81
C VAL A 6 6.59 -19.98 -10.00
N TYR A 7 6.85 -19.13 -8.99
CA TYR A 7 6.50 -17.72 -9.04
C TYR A 7 7.10 -17.03 -10.27
N GLU A 8 6.25 -16.30 -11.02
CA GLU A 8 6.74 -15.41 -12.06
C GLU A 8 7.64 -14.34 -11.45
N PHE A 9 8.85 -14.24 -11.98
CA PHE A 9 9.87 -13.33 -11.49
C PHE A 9 9.74 -11.98 -12.20
N SER A 10 9.36 -10.97 -11.44
CA SER A 10 9.48 -9.57 -11.85
C SER A 10 10.65 -8.91 -11.13
N ASP A 11 11.42 -8.13 -11.86
CA ASP A 11 12.54 -7.33 -11.32
C ASP A 11 12.07 -5.97 -10.78
N ILE A 12 10.75 -5.77 -10.72
CA ILE A 12 10.11 -4.58 -10.16
C ILE A 12 9.90 -4.70 -8.65
N ASP A 13 9.82 -5.90 -8.09
CA ASP A 13 9.51 -6.12 -6.68
C ASP A 13 10.71 -5.80 -5.77
N PHE A 14 10.43 -5.26 -4.59
CA PHE A 14 11.41 -5.05 -3.54
C PHE A 14 10.79 -5.39 -2.17
N PRO A 15 11.39 -6.31 -1.37
CA PRO A 15 12.49 -7.21 -1.75
C PRO A 15 12.05 -8.15 -2.89
N PRO A 16 13.01 -8.76 -3.64
CA PRO A 16 12.67 -9.67 -4.72
C PRO A 16 11.84 -10.85 -4.22
N SER A 17 10.80 -11.23 -4.96
CA SER A 17 9.83 -12.26 -4.55
C SER A 17 10.46 -13.66 -4.32
N HIS A 18 11.60 -13.94 -4.96
CA HIS A 18 12.35 -15.20 -4.81
C HIS A 18 13.31 -15.22 -3.60
N ASN A 19 13.55 -14.07 -2.96
CA ASN A 19 14.40 -13.96 -1.78
C ASN A 19 13.93 -12.78 -0.91
N PRO A 20 12.74 -12.89 -0.27
CA PRO A 20 12.21 -11.84 0.57
C PRO A 20 13.08 -11.74 1.84
N ILE A 21 14.01 -10.79 1.85
CA ILE A 21 14.77 -10.46 3.06
C ILE A 21 13.86 -9.60 3.94
N THR A 22 13.29 -10.20 4.98
CA THR A 22 12.45 -9.48 5.95
C THR A 22 13.26 -9.16 7.20
N ARG A 23 12.98 -8.00 7.81
CA ARG A 23 13.59 -7.59 9.08
C ARG A 23 12.79 -8.08 10.30
N GLY A 24 11.74 -8.86 10.06
CA GLY A 24 10.75 -9.27 11.06
C GLY A 24 9.64 -8.21 11.24
N ALA A 25 8.49 -8.65 11.77
CA ALA A 25 7.30 -7.81 11.96
C ALA A 25 7.56 -6.56 12.83
N GLU A 26 8.45 -6.69 13.83
CA GLU A 26 8.81 -5.62 14.76
C GLU A 26 9.75 -4.57 14.18
N ALA A 27 10.27 -4.78 12.97
CA ALA A 27 11.19 -3.85 12.31
C ALA A 27 10.68 -3.41 10.93
N ASP A 28 9.51 -3.91 10.52
CA ASP A 28 8.87 -3.56 9.26
C ASP A 28 7.79 -2.49 9.49
N TYR A 29 8.10 -1.27 9.06
CA TYR A 29 7.17 -0.14 9.10
C TYR A 29 7.37 0.71 7.85
N PHE A 30 6.32 1.44 7.48
CA PHE A 30 6.41 2.50 6.50
C PHE A 30 5.77 3.78 7.05
N THR A 31 6.27 4.91 6.58
CA THR A 31 5.78 6.23 6.99
C THR A 31 4.98 6.84 5.85
N LEU A 32 3.80 7.36 6.18
CA LEU A 32 2.94 8.11 5.26
C LEU A 32 3.49 9.52 5.05
N PHE A 33 3.43 9.99 3.82
CA PHE A 33 3.77 11.38 3.50
C PHE A 33 2.60 12.32 3.78
N GLU A 34 2.95 13.53 4.23
CA GLU A 34 2.00 14.62 4.38
C GLU A 34 1.88 15.41 3.08
N PHE A 35 0.63 15.64 2.68
CA PHE A 35 0.30 16.36 1.46
C PHE A 35 -0.57 17.57 1.77
N SER A 36 -0.40 18.64 1.00
CA SER A 36 -1.23 19.83 1.17
C SER A 36 -2.64 19.56 0.64
N ALA A 37 -3.65 19.63 1.52
CA ALA A 37 -5.06 19.49 1.14
C ALA A 37 -5.50 20.48 0.04
N LYS A 38 -4.80 21.62 -0.07
CA LYS A 38 -5.07 22.67 -1.06
C LYS A 38 -4.52 22.32 -2.45
N TYR A 39 -3.32 21.73 -2.52
CA TYR A 39 -2.62 21.48 -3.78
C TYR A 39 -2.75 20.03 -4.25
N ASP A 40 -2.79 19.08 -3.30
CA ASP A 40 -2.76 17.64 -3.52
C ASP A 40 -3.93 16.92 -2.81
N PRO A 41 -5.20 17.29 -3.12
CA PRO A 41 -6.34 16.81 -2.36
C PRO A 41 -6.51 15.29 -2.40
N VAL A 42 -6.13 14.63 -3.50
CA VAL A 42 -6.26 13.17 -3.62
C VAL A 42 -5.23 12.45 -2.75
N PRO A 43 -3.92 12.69 -2.87
CA PRO A 43 -2.94 12.14 -1.93
C PRO A 43 -3.27 12.43 -0.47
N THR A 44 -3.69 13.66 -0.12
CA THR A 44 -4.10 13.99 1.26
C THR A 44 -5.25 13.11 1.77
N MET A 45 -6.26 12.85 0.93
CA MET A 45 -7.36 11.94 1.30
C MET A 45 -6.86 10.49 1.43
N LEU A 46 -6.06 10.02 0.48
CA LEU A 46 -5.57 8.65 0.46
C LEU A 46 -4.63 8.31 1.62
N THR A 47 -3.89 9.30 2.14
CA THR A 47 -3.01 9.13 3.31
C THR A 47 -3.65 9.56 4.63
N GLN A 48 -4.95 9.92 4.65
CA GLN A 48 -5.63 10.31 5.89
C GLN A 48 -5.67 9.15 6.88
N ASN A 49 -5.03 9.34 8.03
CA ASN A 49 -4.94 8.33 9.08
C ASN A 49 -4.73 8.98 10.46
N HIS A 50 -4.98 8.23 11.53
CA HIS A 50 -4.79 8.68 12.91
C HIS A 50 -3.35 8.52 13.41
N VAL A 51 -2.52 7.79 12.65
CA VAL A 51 -1.07 7.67 12.85
C VAL A 51 -0.35 7.78 11.50
N THR A 52 0.89 8.25 11.50
CA THR A 52 1.69 8.41 10.27
C THR A 52 2.64 7.24 10.01
N VAL A 53 2.99 6.47 11.05
CA VAL A 53 3.83 5.28 10.94
C VAL A 53 2.95 4.04 11.04
N ILE A 54 3.00 3.19 10.02
CA ILE A 54 2.15 2.02 9.86
C ILE A 54 3.04 0.78 9.87
N LYS A 55 2.61 -0.28 10.56
CA LYS A 55 3.26 -1.59 10.47
C LYS A 55 3.22 -2.06 9.01
N GLY A 56 4.34 -2.55 8.52
CA GLY A 56 4.36 -3.29 7.27
C GLY A 56 3.62 -4.60 7.42
N PHE A 57 3.12 -5.12 6.30
CA PHE A 57 2.46 -6.42 6.23
C PHE A 57 2.88 -7.10 4.94
N MET A 58 3.10 -8.42 5.00
CA MET A 58 3.62 -9.18 3.88
C MET A 58 2.54 -9.49 2.86
N GLY A 59 2.96 -9.66 1.62
CA GLY A 59 2.14 -10.16 0.53
C GLY A 59 3.04 -10.60 -0.62
N GLN A 60 2.46 -11.06 -1.72
CA GLN A 60 3.23 -11.49 -2.89
C GLN A 60 4.13 -10.36 -3.42
N THR A 61 3.59 -9.14 -3.55
CA THR A 61 4.37 -7.92 -3.75
C THR A 61 4.23 -7.01 -2.53
N THR A 62 5.33 -6.77 -1.83
CA THR A 62 5.35 -5.97 -0.59
C THR A 62 5.83 -4.53 -0.80
N GLY A 63 6.40 -4.23 -1.98
CA GLY A 63 6.81 -2.87 -2.34
C GLY A 63 7.65 -2.82 -3.60
N PHE A 64 8.06 -1.61 -3.97
CA PHE A 64 8.87 -1.33 -5.16
C PHE A 64 10.15 -0.57 -4.82
N PRO A 65 11.25 -0.73 -5.58
CA PRO A 65 12.50 -0.03 -5.33
C PRO A 65 12.38 1.45 -5.73
N ARG A 66 12.62 2.32 -4.76
CA ARG A 66 12.62 3.78 -4.93
C ARG A 66 13.65 4.19 -5.99
N GLY A 67 13.22 5.01 -6.95
CA GLY A 67 14.11 5.65 -7.93
C GLY A 67 14.60 4.79 -9.10
N LYS A 68 14.35 3.46 -9.12
CA LYS A 68 14.77 2.58 -10.23
C LYS A 68 13.65 2.24 -11.21
N ARG A 69 12.48 1.86 -10.69
CA ARG A 69 11.37 1.27 -11.48
C ARG A 69 10.08 2.09 -11.46
N ILE A 70 9.99 3.05 -10.55
CA ILE A 70 8.83 3.92 -10.42
C ILE A 70 8.98 5.11 -11.38
N LYS A 71 7.95 5.35 -12.20
CA LYS A 71 7.93 6.47 -13.15
C LYS A 71 7.83 7.79 -12.40
N LYS A 72 8.47 8.85 -12.92
CA LYS A 72 8.55 10.18 -12.26
C LYS A 72 7.20 10.83 -11.94
N HIS A 73 6.15 10.53 -12.70
CA HIS A 73 4.81 11.11 -12.50
C HIS A 73 3.98 10.37 -11.44
N VAL A 74 4.51 9.28 -10.88
CA VAL A 74 3.85 8.52 -9.80
C VAL A 74 4.11 9.24 -8.49
N VAL A 75 3.04 9.45 -7.73
CA VAL A 75 3.10 10.06 -6.40
C VAL A 75 3.43 8.95 -5.40
N LEU A 76 4.56 9.07 -4.72
CA LEU A 76 4.90 8.20 -3.59
C LEU A 76 4.14 8.72 -2.38
N MET A 77 3.39 7.87 -1.70
CA MET A 77 2.55 8.22 -0.55
C MET A 77 3.03 7.61 0.76
N GLY A 78 3.89 6.60 0.70
CA GLY A 78 4.57 6.07 1.88
C GLY A 78 5.75 5.17 1.52
N GLU A 79 6.81 5.31 2.30
CA GLU A 79 8.06 4.57 2.14
C GLU A 79 8.55 4.00 3.47
N ASP A 80 9.36 2.95 3.36
CA ASP A 80 10.11 2.41 4.48
C ASP A 80 11.29 3.33 4.78
N PRO A 81 11.42 3.91 5.99
CA PRO A 81 12.52 4.81 6.30
C PRO A 81 13.88 4.11 6.38
N ALA A 82 13.90 2.79 6.52
CA ALA A 82 15.12 2.01 6.72
C ALA A 82 15.52 1.18 5.48
N SER A 83 14.77 1.27 4.38
CA SER A 83 15.14 0.66 3.11
C SER A 83 14.65 1.50 1.93
N PRO A 84 15.22 1.39 0.72
CA PRO A 84 14.74 2.12 -0.45
C PRO A 84 13.44 1.51 -1.02
N GLN A 85 12.46 1.17 -0.17
CA GLN A 85 11.21 0.54 -0.53
C GLN A 85 10.05 1.54 -0.45
N VAL A 86 9.27 1.60 -1.52
CA VAL A 86 7.99 2.30 -1.53
C VAL A 86 6.88 1.28 -1.30
N LYS A 87 6.05 1.51 -0.28
CA LYS A 87 4.92 0.63 0.08
C LYS A 87 3.57 1.20 -0.34
N TYR A 88 3.47 2.51 -0.52
CA TYR A 88 2.21 3.16 -0.90
C TYR A 88 2.45 4.19 -1.99
N LEU A 89 1.76 4.05 -3.13
CA LEU A 89 1.89 4.97 -4.26
C LEU A 89 0.59 5.13 -5.04
N HIS A 90 0.46 6.26 -5.74
CA HIS A 90 -0.71 6.61 -6.52
C HIS A 90 -0.31 7.20 -7.88
N GLY A 91 -1.12 6.95 -8.90
CA GLY A 91 -0.90 7.51 -10.22
C GLY A 91 -2.16 7.54 -11.07
N ASN A 92 -2.03 8.21 -12.22
CA ASN A 92 -3.07 8.26 -13.25
C ASN A 92 -2.65 7.36 -14.41
N PHE A 93 -3.61 6.67 -15.01
CA PHE A 93 -3.42 5.92 -16.25
C PHE A 93 -4.65 6.04 -17.14
N GLY A 94 -4.47 6.62 -18.33
CA GLY A 94 -5.58 6.97 -19.21
C GLY A 94 -6.57 7.91 -18.50
N GLN A 95 -7.85 7.54 -18.49
CA GLN A 95 -8.91 8.28 -17.78
C GLN A 95 -9.09 7.82 -16.33
N GLY A 96 -8.35 6.79 -15.91
CA GLY A 96 -8.43 6.18 -14.59
C GLY A 96 -7.32 6.62 -13.66
N LYS A 97 -7.47 6.23 -12.40
CA LYS A 97 -6.45 6.34 -11.37
C LYS A 97 -6.17 4.96 -10.80
N TYR A 98 -4.97 4.77 -10.31
CA TYR A 98 -4.58 3.56 -9.59
C TYR A 98 -3.86 3.93 -8.31
N THR A 99 -4.03 3.09 -7.31
CA THR A 99 -3.28 3.14 -6.07
C THR A 99 -2.75 1.74 -5.79
N PHE A 100 -1.50 1.67 -5.35
CA PHE A 100 -0.89 0.45 -4.85
C PHE A 100 -0.55 0.66 -3.38
N LEU A 101 -1.06 -0.22 -2.52
CA LEU A 101 -0.69 -0.37 -1.12
C LEU A 101 -0.15 -1.80 -0.96
N GLY A 102 1.12 -1.94 -0.60
CA GLY A 102 1.81 -3.22 -0.56
C GLY A 102 1.43 -4.06 0.66
N GLY A 103 1.37 -5.38 0.46
CA GLY A 103 1.03 -6.37 1.48
C GLY A 103 -0.39 -6.94 1.36
N HIS A 104 -0.69 -7.96 2.16
CA HIS A 104 -1.97 -8.67 2.16
C HIS A 104 -2.95 -8.19 3.23
N ASP A 105 -2.60 -8.35 4.52
CA ASP A 105 -3.46 -8.01 5.66
C ASP A 105 -2.68 -7.13 6.66
N PRO A 106 -3.12 -5.89 6.92
CA PRO A 106 -2.42 -5.01 7.85
C PRO A 106 -2.30 -5.49 9.30
N GLU A 107 -3.18 -6.40 9.72
CA GLU A 107 -3.21 -6.91 11.10
C GLU A 107 -2.71 -8.36 11.21
N ASP A 108 -2.38 -8.97 10.08
CA ASP A 108 -1.70 -10.27 10.01
C ASP A 108 -0.44 -10.14 9.17
N TYR A 109 0.71 -10.01 9.84
CA TYR A 109 1.99 -9.72 9.20
C TYR A 109 2.35 -10.75 8.13
N GLN A 110 2.03 -12.02 8.33
CA GLN A 110 2.31 -13.13 7.42
C GLN A 110 1.15 -14.11 7.41
N HIS A 111 0.24 -13.91 6.45
CA HIS A 111 -0.91 -14.79 6.25
C HIS A 111 -0.62 -15.86 5.18
N PHE A 112 -0.62 -17.13 5.57
CA PHE A 112 -0.40 -18.27 4.66
C PHE A 112 -1.70 -18.87 4.15
N VAL A 113 -1.61 -19.60 3.04
CA VAL A 113 -2.76 -20.33 2.49
C VAL A 113 -3.20 -21.40 3.48
N GLY A 114 -4.43 -21.26 4.00
CA GLY A 114 -5.03 -22.18 4.97
C GLY A 114 -5.08 -21.62 6.40
N ASP A 115 -4.46 -20.47 6.66
CA ASP A 115 -4.58 -19.79 7.94
C ASP A 115 -6.03 -19.30 8.17
N PRO A 116 -6.49 -19.27 9.44
CA PRO A 116 -7.81 -18.75 9.76
C PRO A 116 -7.91 -17.27 9.37
N PRO A 117 -9.09 -16.80 8.91
CA PRO A 117 -9.26 -15.40 8.56
C PRO A 117 -9.07 -14.50 9.79
N THR A 118 -8.49 -13.33 9.57
CA THR A 118 -8.33 -12.30 10.61
C THR A 118 -9.67 -11.87 11.18
N ASP A 119 -9.81 -11.95 12.51
CA ASP A 119 -11.00 -11.46 13.20
C ASP A 119 -10.95 -9.94 13.36
N LEU A 120 -11.56 -9.24 12.40
CA LEU A 120 -11.65 -7.77 12.37
C LEU A 120 -12.23 -7.16 13.65
N SER A 121 -13.00 -7.91 14.44
CA SER A 121 -13.56 -7.42 15.70
C SER A 121 -12.50 -7.11 16.75
N LEU A 122 -11.33 -7.75 16.65
CA LEU A 122 -10.17 -7.54 17.51
C LEU A 122 -9.33 -6.31 17.10
N HIS A 123 -9.52 -5.80 15.87
CA HIS A 123 -8.66 -4.77 15.27
C HIS A 123 -9.40 -3.47 14.94
N ARG A 124 -10.35 -3.07 15.80
CA ARG A 124 -11.18 -1.87 15.59
C ARG A 124 -10.41 -0.57 15.38
N ASN A 125 -9.20 -0.48 15.96
CA ASN A 125 -8.33 0.70 15.88
C ASN A 125 -7.11 0.46 14.99
N SER A 126 -7.17 -0.53 14.08
CA SER A 126 -6.10 -0.76 13.11
C SER A 126 -5.82 0.51 12.31
N PRO A 127 -4.54 0.91 12.17
CA PRO A 127 -4.16 2.00 11.28
C PRO A 127 -4.06 1.55 9.82
N GLY A 128 -3.97 0.27 9.53
CA GLY A 128 -3.84 -0.21 8.15
C GLY A 128 -5.16 -0.24 7.37
N TYR A 129 -6.25 -0.72 7.98
CA TYR A 129 -7.56 -0.81 7.31
C TYR A 129 -8.10 0.53 6.81
N PRO A 130 -7.97 1.68 7.52
CA PRO A 130 -8.35 2.99 6.98
C PRO A 130 -7.71 3.31 5.63
N LEU A 131 -6.46 2.91 5.38
CA LEU A 131 -5.80 3.15 4.10
C LEU A 131 -6.46 2.36 2.96
N ILE A 132 -6.86 1.11 3.22
CA ILE A 132 -7.60 0.29 2.26
C ILE A 132 -8.97 0.91 1.98
N LEU A 133 -9.68 1.33 3.02
CA LEU A 133 -11.00 1.96 2.88
C LEU A 133 -10.91 3.29 2.12
N ASN A 134 -9.90 4.12 2.38
CA ASN A 134 -9.66 5.35 1.63
C ASN A 134 -9.53 5.07 0.12
N ASN A 135 -8.79 4.02 -0.24
CA ASN A 135 -8.59 3.61 -1.64
C ASN A 135 -9.87 3.18 -2.35
N ILE A 136 -10.86 2.66 -1.62
CA ILE A 136 -12.12 2.14 -2.18
C ILE A 136 -13.23 3.19 -2.14
N LEU A 137 -13.38 3.88 -1.01
CA LEU A 137 -14.52 4.75 -0.73
C LEU A 137 -14.41 6.11 -1.44
N PHE A 138 -13.22 6.69 -1.55
CA PHE A 138 -13.06 7.99 -2.22
C PHE A 138 -13.36 7.93 -3.72
N PRO A 139 -12.90 6.92 -4.48
CA PRO A 139 -13.33 6.76 -5.87
C PRO A 139 -14.82 6.45 -6.03
N ALA A 140 -15.43 5.75 -5.05
CA ALA A 140 -16.84 5.38 -5.08
C ALA A 140 -17.79 6.53 -4.68
N ALA A 141 -17.27 7.61 -4.08
CA ALA A 141 -18.07 8.74 -3.62
C ALA A 141 -18.70 9.48 -4.81
N LYS A 142 -20.04 9.46 -4.89
CA LYS A 142 -20.79 10.25 -5.88
C LYS A 142 -20.61 11.74 -5.60
N LYS A 143 -20.28 12.51 -6.64
CA LYS A 143 -20.30 13.98 -6.55
C LYS A 143 -21.75 14.43 -6.29
N LYS A 144 -21.97 15.19 -5.21
CA LYS A 144 -23.23 15.89 -5.03
C LYS A 144 -23.36 16.94 -6.14
N GLU A 145 -24.49 16.94 -6.83
CA GLU A 145 -24.81 18.00 -7.77
C GLU A 145 -24.84 19.34 -7.03
N ARG A 146 -24.13 20.33 -7.58
CA ARG A 146 -24.19 21.69 -7.05
C ARG A 146 -25.55 22.25 -7.43
N LYS A 147 -26.33 22.70 -6.45
CA LYS A 147 -27.53 23.49 -6.73
C LYS A 147 -27.07 24.77 -7.43
N THR A 148 -27.46 24.93 -8.70
CA THR A 148 -27.45 26.21 -9.41
C THR A 148 -28.55 27.11 -8.89
#